data_AF-A0A0F7PTE2-F1
#
_entry.id   AF-A0A0F7PTE2-F1
#
_cell.length_a   1.000
_cell.length_b   1.000
_cell.length_c   1.000
_cell.angle_alpha   90.00
_cell.angle_beta   90.00
_cell.angle_gamma   90.00
#
_symmetry.space_group_name_H-M   'P 1'
#
loop_
_entity.id
_entity.type
_entity.pdbx_description
1 polymer ?
#
loop_
_entity_poly.entity_id
_entity_poly.type
_entity_poly.pdbx_seq_one_letter_code
_entity_poly.pdbx_strand_id
1 'polypeptide(L)'
;MERHPSVTIASDLDEPPPKRTDGEHDDASAETSDAGDASKYFRFVAVDREERLRVICDEKYTDGDPSELTFVHIGKCGGYTVADALAISHVVKERFSRIKRIHIRPPHYQKKARYLIVLRNPIDRLSSAFAWRYEKVVKSKDQEFRFAGEFEVLEKYNDLNTMAERLIRDGEFCIEAIGDMLKIVHFSQDIFYYLDPLMRSVRPDQIFSVFTQETLQQDMQEMLGVDDAVHMNRNESDLAETNMRLSPQARRNLKRFFARDYECIRTLDALYPLGQDRLKRLLL
;
A
#
# COMPACT_ATOMS: atom_id res chain seq x y z
N MET A 1 -39.05 -9.69 16.41
CA MET A 1 -38.02 -9.52 15.36
C MET A 1 -37.50 -8.10 15.46
N GLU A 2 -36.45 -7.88 16.24
CA GLU A 2 -35.79 -6.57 16.31
C GLU A 2 -34.99 -6.37 15.02
N ARG A 3 -35.16 -5.22 14.36
CA ARG A 3 -34.37 -4.88 13.18
C ARG A 3 -33.01 -4.41 13.65
N HIS A 4 -31.96 -5.19 13.38
CA HIS A 4 -30.60 -4.73 13.60
C HIS A 4 -30.31 -3.49 12.74
N PRO A 5 -29.63 -2.46 13.29
CA PRO A 5 -29.26 -1.28 12.53
C PRO A 5 -28.34 -1.69 11.35
N SER A 6 -28.64 -1.16 10.16
CA SER A 6 -27.81 -1.38 8.98
C SER A 6 -26.51 -0.58 9.11
N VAL A 7 -25.36 -1.26 9.13
CA VAL A 7 -24.06 -0.60 9.08
C VAL A 7 -23.80 -0.10 7.66
N THR A 8 -23.50 1.18 7.53
CA THR A 8 -23.07 1.78 6.26
C THR A 8 -21.56 1.71 6.14
N ILE A 9 -21.06 1.08 5.07
CA ILE A 9 -19.66 1.20 4.67
C ILE A 9 -19.56 2.40 3.75
N ALA A 10 -18.99 3.49 4.26
CA ALA A 10 -18.61 4.60 3.42
C ALA A 10 -17.23 4.31 2.84
N SER A 11 -17.15 4.08 1.53
CA SER A 11 -15.89 4.21 0.81
C SER A 11 -15.73 5.66 0.38
N ASP A 12 -14.54 6.21 0.54
CA ASP A 12 -14.13 7.36 -0.27
C ASP A 12 -14.16 6.85 -1.74
N LEU A 13 -15.28 7.06 -2.44
CA LEU A 13 -15.45 6.59 -3.81
C LEU A 13 -14.43 7.31 -4.70
N ASP A 14 -13.67 6.51 -5.43
CA ASP A 14 -12.80 6.95 -6.52
C ASP A 14 -13.65 7.58 -7.62
N GLU A 15 -13.83 8.90 -7.58
CA GLU A 15 -13.95 9.59 -8.85
C GLU A 15 -12.59 9.50 -9.53
N PRO A 16 -12.48 8.86 -10.72
CA PRO A 16 -11.25 8.93 -11.47
C PRO A 16 -10.91 10.41 -11.68
N PRO A 17 -9.63 10.81 -11.59
CA PRO A 17 -9.25 12.17 -11.92
C PRO A 17 -9.81 12.50 -13.31
N PRO A 18 -10.36 13.71 -13.52
CA PRO A 18 -10.94 14.08 -14.80
C PRO A 18 -9.94 13.77 -15.90
N LYS A 19 -10.41 13.14 -16.98
CA LYS A 19 -9.58 12.90 -18.17
C LYS A 19 -8.93 14.22 -18.54
N ARG A 20 -7.59 14.28 -18.51
CA ARG A 20 -6.86 15.45 -19.01
C ARG A 20 -7.27 15.61 -20.47
N THR A 21 -7.89 16.73 -20.80
CA THR A 21 -8.08 17.17 -22.18
C THR A 21 -6.71 17.58 -22.69
N ASP A 22 -6.29 16.98 -23.80
CA ASP A 22 -5.00 17.21 -24.43
C ASP A 22 -4.77 18.71 -24.65
N GLY A 23 -3.72 19.25 -24.04
CA GLY A 23 -3.38 20.67 -24.10
C GLY A 23 -1.92 20.88 -23.73
N GLU A 24 -1.15 21.24 -24.75
CA GLU A 24 0.19 21.85 -24.74
C GLU A 24 1.37 20.97 -24.26
N HIS A 25 2.14 20.51 -25.26
CA HIS A 25 3.49 19.99 -25.11
C HIS A 25 4.45 21.17 -24.92
N ASP A 26 5.00 21.30 -23.72
CA ASP A 26 6.18 22.15 -23.46
C ASP A 26 7.45 21.31 -23.69
N ASP A 27 8.20 21.66 -24.73
CA ASP A 27 9.54 21.13 -25.03
C ASP A 27 10.56 21.70 -24.03
N ALA A 28 10.78 20.99 -22.92
CA ALA A 28 11.90 21.25 -22.03
C ALA A 28 13.11 20.40 -22.46
N SER A 29 14.05 21.03 -23.15
CA SER A 29 15.38 20.47 -23.43
C SER A 29 16.21 20.44 -22.14
N ALA A 30 16.64 19.25 -21.73
CA ALA A 30 17.49 19.05 -20.56
C ALA A 30 18.97 19.04 -20.99
N GLU A 31 19.70 20.09 -20.64
CA GLU A 31 21.16 20.10 -20.64
C GLU A 31 21.70 19.20 -19.52
N THR A 32 22.55 18.25 -19.89
CA THR A 32 23.22 17.31 -18.98
C THR A 32 24.64 17.79 -18.70
N SER A 33 24.92 18.24 -17.48
CA SER A 33 26.28 18.14 -16.89
C SER A 33 26.31 18.60 -15.42
N ASP A 34 25.99 17.69 -14.50
CA ASP A 34 26.81 17.55 -13.29
C ASP A 34 26.49 16.20 -12.63
N ALA A 35 27.50 15.36 -12.42
CA ALA A 35 27.36 14.13 -11.65
C ALA A 35 27.33 14.49 -10.16
N GLY A 36 26.24 15.17 -9.76
CA GLY A 36 26.00 15.60 -8.40
C GLY A 36 25.73 14.42 -7.47
N ASP A 37 26.43 14.41 -6.35
CA ASP A 37 26.22 13.62 -5.13
C ASP A 37 24.78 13.07 -5.00
N ALA A 38 24.62 11.77 -5.30
CA ALA A 38 23.34 11.06 -5.25
C ALA A 38 22.67 11.13 -3.86
N SER A 39 23.43 11.41 -2.79
CA SER A 39 22.88 11.62 -1.45
C SER A 39 22.05 12.91 -1.35
N LYS A 40 22.42 13.97 -2.07
CA LYS A 40 21.66 15.23 -2.11
C LYS A 40 20.36 15.08 -2.90
N TYR A 41 20.36 14.28 -3.96
CA TYR A 41 19.15 14.05 -4.76
C TYR A 41 18.20 13.04 -4.12
N PHE A 42 18.70 12.00 -3.45
CA PHE A 42 17.87 11.15 -2.60
C PHE A 42 17.26 11.99 -1.48
N ARG A 43 18.03 12.92 -0.90
CA ARG A 43 17.49 13.93 0.01
C ARG A 43 16.43 14.76 -0.69
N PHE A 44 16.58 15.19 -1.93
CA PHE A 44 15.56 15.97 -2.64
C PHE A 44 14.25 15.21 -2.93
N VAL A 45 14.31 13.98 -3.46
CA VAL A 45 13.11 13.16 -3.72
C VAL A 45 12.45 12.70 -2.41
N ALA A 46 13.26 12.33 -1.41
CA ALA A 46 12.75 12.01 -0.09
C ALA A 46 12.20 13.26 0.62
N VAL A 47 12.82 14.44 0.44
CA VAL A 47 12.33 15.73 0.97
C VAL A 47 11.05 16.12 0.27
N ASP A 48 10.91 16.04 -1.06
CA ASP A 48 9.65 16.34 -1.75
C ASP A 48 8.55 15.36 -1.29
N ARG A 49 8.87 14.07 -1.13
CA ARG A 49 7.91 13.10 -0.57
C ARG A 49 7.56 13.44 0.89
N GLU A 50 8.53 13.75 1.73
CA GLU A 50 8.30 14.10 3.14
C GLU A 50 7.59 15.43 3.32
N GLU A 51 7.89 16.43 2.50
CA GLU A 51 7.31 17.76 2.54
C GLU A 51 5.87 17.71 2.04
N ARG A 52 5.59 16.95 0.96
CA ARG A 52 4.21 16.61 0.57
C ARG A 52 3.47 15.87 1.67
N LEU A 53 4.10 14.89 2.31
CA LEU A 53 3.49 14.18 3.44
C LEU A 53 3.28 15.10 4.65
N ARG A 54 4.20 16.02 4.95
CA ARG A 54 4.07 17.01 6.04
C ARG A 54 2.92 17.96 5.79
N VAL A 55 2.80 18.50 4.58
CA VAL A 55 1.66 19.35 4.18
C VAL A 55 0.33 18.60 4.32
N ILE A 56 0.29 17.29 4.03
CA ILE A 56 -0.89 16.44 4.25
C ILE A 56 -1.14 16.18 5.75
N CYS A 57 -0.09 16.03 6.56
CA CYS A 57 -0.19 15.66 7.97
C CYS A 57 -0.52 16.82 8.91
N ASP A 58 -0.08 18.05 8.60
CA ASP A 58 -0.15 19.18 9.53
C ASP A 58 -1.57 19.75 9.69
N GLU A 59 -2.56 19.33 8.88
CA GLU A 59 -3.85 20.04 8.84
C GLU A 59 -5.10 19.33 9.38
N LYS A 60 -5.15 18.00 9.61
CA LYS A 60 -6.48 17.38 9.87
C LYS A 60 -6.51 16.30 10.93
N TYR A 61 -6.16 16.67 12.15
CA TYR A 61 -6.68 15.96 13.32
C TYR A 61 -8.18 16.18 13.46
N THR A 62 -8.94 15.10 13.58
CA THR A 62 -10.36 15.19 13.92
C THR A 62 -10.63 14.36 15.17
N ASP A 63 -11.67 14.70 15.91
CA ASP A 63 -12.03 13.95 17.11
C ASP A 63 -12.40 12.49 16.79
N GLY A 64 -13.01 12.24 15.62
CA GLY A 64 -13.55 10.93 15.26
C GLY A 64 -14.75 10.52 16.13
N ASP A 65 -15.20 9.28 15.96
CA ASP A 65 -16.30 8.69 16.73
C ASP A 65 -15.82 7.36 17.36
N PRO A 66 -16.05 7.10 18.66
CA PRO A 66 -15.67 5.84 19.29
C PRO A 66 -16.40 4.60 18.72
N SER A 67 -17.54 4.80 18.05
CA SER A 67 -18.30 3.78 17.34
C SER A 67 -17.94 3.66 15.85
N GLU A 68 -16.93 4.39 15.38
CA GLU A 68 -16.37 4.26 14.03
C GLU A 68 -15.16 3.32 14.00
N LEU A 69 -15.18 2.40 13.03
CA LEU A 69 -14.03 1.62 12.62
C LEU A 69 -13.45 2.18 11.32
N THR A 70 -12.21 2.65 11.37
CA THR A 70 -11.44 3.05 10.18
C THR A 70 -10.64 1.87 9.68
N PHE A 71 -11.03 1.35 8.52
CA PHE A 71 -10.35 0.26 7.84
C PHE A 71 -9.31 0.82 6.85
N VAL A 72 -8.03 0.63 7.16
CA VAL A 72 -6.88 1.04 6.34
C VAL A 72 -6.57 -0.04 5.31
N HIS A 73 -7.03 0.15 4.08
CA HIS A 73 -6.82 -0.77 2.97
C HIS A 73 -5.54 -0.42 2.17
N ILE A 74 -4.44 -1.07 2.56
CA ILE A 74 -3.19 -1.04 1.79
C ILE A 74 -3.34 -1.97 0.58
N GLY A 75 -3.06 -1.43 -0.62
CA GLY A 75 -3.20 -2.17 -1.87
C GLY A 75 -2.42 -3.50 -1.86
N LYS A 76 -3.02 -4.54 -2.46
CA LYS A 76 -2.46 -5.90 -2.60
C LYS A 76 -2.26 -6.69 -1.30
N CYS A 77 -2.94 -6.27 -0.23
CA CYS A 77 -3.01 -6.96 1.05
C CYS A 77 -4.40 -7.58 1.31
N GLY A 78 -5.19 -7.89 0.26
CA GLY A 78 -6.47 -8.60 0.44
C GLY A 78 -7.60 -7.73 0.99
N GLY A 79 -7.49 -6.40 0.93
CA GLY A 79 -8.46 -5.54 1.57
C GLY A 79 -9.84 -5.45 0.92
N TYR A 80 -10.05 -5.99 -0.29
CA TYR A 80 -11.40 -6.21 -0.80
C TYR A 80 -12.08 -7.36 -0.05
N THR A 81 -11.40 -8.50 0.12
CA THR A 81 -11.89 -9.63 0.92
C THR A 81 -12.23 -9.20 2.34
N VAL A 82 -11.36 -8.41 2.99
CA VAL A 82 -11.65 -7.88 4.33
C VAL A 82 -12.85 -6.92 4.33
N ALA A 83 -13.01 -6.08 3.30
CA ALA A 83 -14.18 -5.20 3.20
C ALA A 83 -15.48 -6.01 3.14
N ASP A 84 -15.50 -7.08 2.35
CA ASP A 84 -16.67 -7.96 2.21
C ASP A 84 -16.97 -8.69 3.53
N ALA A 85 -15.93 -9.21 4.20
CA ALA A 85 -16.07 -9.82 5.52
C ALA A 85 -16.59 -8.84 6.59
N LEU A 86 -16.09 -7.60 6.60
CA LEU A 86 -16.58 -6.53 7.48
C LEU A 86 -18.07 -6.22 7.24
N ALA A 87 -18.52 -6.29 5.98
CA ALA A 87 -19.92 -6.03 5.62
C ALA A 87 -20.89 -7.07 6.18
N ILE A 88 -20.43 -8.30 6.44
CA ILE A 88 -21.27 -9.40 6.94
C ILE A 88 -21.01 -9.76 8.40
N SER A 89 -19.90 -9.32 8.99
CA SER A 89 -19.53 -9.62 10.39
C SER A 89 -20.54 -9.08 11.41
N HIS A 90 -21.10 -9.98 12.22
CA HIS A 90 -21.97 -9.61 13.35
C HIS A 90 -21.16 -8.94 14.47
N VAL A 91 -19.95 -9.45 14.76
CA VAL A 91 -19.02 -8.91 15.76
C VAL A 91 -18.74 -7.42 15.53
N VAL A 92 -18.51 -7.04 14.27
CA VAL A 92 -18.26 -5.64 13.92
C VAL A 92 -19.53 -4.80 14.01
N LYS A 93 -20.67 -5.30 13.53
CA LYS A 93 -21.95 -4.57 13.54
C LYS A 93 -22.48 -4.29 14.94
N GLU A 94 -22.20 -5.17 15.90
CA GLU A 94 -22.58 -4.96 17.30
C GLU A 94 -21.70 -3.90 17.99
N ARG A 95 -20.45 -3.75 17.55
CA ARG A 95 -19.46 -2.87 18.18
C ARG A 95 -19.34 -1.49 17.52
N PHE A 96 -19.56 -1.42 16.22
CA PHE A 96 -19.33 -0.22 15.41
C PHE A 96 -20.58 0.15 14.62
N SER A 97 -20.98 1.42 14.72
CA SER A 97 -22.13 1.96 14.00
C SER A 97 -21.77 2.32 12.55
N ARG A 98 -20.49 2.61 12.30
CA ARG A 98 -19.97 3.04 10.99
C ARG A 98 -18.62 2.41 10.70
N ILE A 99 -18.41 2.06 9.43
CA ILE A 99 -17.09 1.63 8.93
C ILE A 99 -16.66 2.61 7.84
N LYS A 100 -15.50 3.23 8.04
CA LYS A 100 -14.86 4.10 7.05
C LYS A 100 -13.72 3.33 6.39
N ARG A 101 -13.82 3.09 5.08
CA ARG A 101 -12.74 2.44 4.32
C ARG A 101 -11.84 3.50 3.70
N ILE A 102 -10.57 3.46 4.08
CA ILE A 102 -9.52 4.29 3.48
C ILE A 102 -8.78 3.46 2.43
N HIS A 103 -8.81 3.93 1.19
CA HIS A 103 -8.05 3.38 0.07
C HIS A 103 -7.46 4.55 -0.73
N ILE A 104 -6.27 4.37 -1.31
CA ILE A 104 -5.57 5.35 -2.17
C ILE A 104 -4.99 6.58 -1.46
N ARG A 105 -5.65 7.10 -0.41
CA ARG A 105 -5.17 8.23 0.40
C ARG A 105 -4.67 7.76 1.77
N PRO A 106 -3.72 8.48 2.40
CA PRO A 106 -3.32 8.18 3.76
C PRO A 106 -4.48 8.46 4.73
N PRO A 107 -4.67 7.63 5.76
CA PRO A 107 -5.65 7.90 6.80
C PRO A 107 -5.29 9.16 7.57
N HIS A 108 -6.29 10.00 7.85
CA HIS A 108 -6.15 11.07 8.83
C HIS A 108 -6.24 10.50 10.25
N TYR A 109 -5.47 11.04 11.19
CA TYR A 109 -5.59 10.64 12.59
C TYR A 109 -6.92 11.15 13.20
N GLN A 110 -7.67 10.20 13.72
CA GLN A 110 -8.91 10.39 14.47
C GLN A 110 -8.71 9.92 15.91
N LYS A 111 -8.91 10.82 16.89
CA LYS A 111 -8.56 10.57 18.32
C LYS A 111 -9.36 9.46 18.98
N LYS A 112 -10.64 9.33 18.61
CA LYS A 112 -11.60 8.41 19.22
C LYS A 112 -11.88 7.17 18.36
N ALA A 113 -11.55 7.20 17.07
CA ALA A 113 -11.79 6.07 16.17
C ALA A 113 -10.91 4.86 16.52
N ARG A 114 -11.37 3.68 16.10
CA ARG A 114 -10.58 2.45 16.10
C ARG A 114 -10.07 2.13 14.69
N TYR A 115 -8.94 1.43 14.58
CA TYR A 115 -8.32 1.10 13.30
C TYR A 115 -8.23 -0.40 13.07
N LEU A 116 -8.63 -0.85 11.88
CA LEU A 116 -8.26 -2.15 11.34
C LEU A 116 -7.26 -1.92 10.22
N ILE A 117 -6.09 -2.56 10.31
CA ILE A 117 -5.01 -2.41 9.33
C ILE A 117 -4.75 -3.77 8.70
N VAL A 118 -4.53 -3.82 7.39
CA VAL A 118 -4.16 -5.07 6.71
C VAL A 118 -2.79 -4.91 6.06
N LEU A 119 -1.89 -5.83 6.40
CA LEU A 119 -0.49 -5.83 5.97
C LEU A 119 -0.17 -7.01 5.05
N ARG A 120 0.99 -6.90 4.42
CA ARG A 120 1.67 -7.96 3.68
C ARG A 120 3.17 -7.66 3.70
N ASN A 121 4.02 -8.67 3.52
CA ASN A 121 5.45 -8.43 3.31
C ASN A 121 5.67 -7.37 2.19
N PRO A 122 6.50 -6.33 2.39
CA PRO A 122 6.67 -5.26 1.40
C PRO A 122 7.08 -5.75 0.01
N ILE A 123 7.94 -6.77 -0.08
CA ILE A 123 8.43 -7.33 -1.34
C ILE A 123 7.33 -8.17 -2.02
N ASP A 124 6.59 -8.98 -1.25
CA ASP A 124 5.51 -9.80 -1.81
C ASP A 124 4.33 -8.93 -2.27
N ARG A 125 4.05 -7.85 -1.53
CA ARG A 125 3.10 -6.81 -1.93
C ARG A 125 3.54 -6.17 -3.24
N LEU A 126 4.81 -5.77 -3.37
CA LEU A 126 5.34 -5.20 -4.60
C LEU A 126 5.24 -6.18 -5.78
N SER A 127 5.59 -7.45 -5.56
CA SER A 127 5.50 -8.50 -6.59
C SER A 127 4.08 -8.67 -7.10
N SER A 128 3.10 -8.70 -6.20
CA SER A 128 1.67 -8.74 -6.55
C SER A 128 1.21 -7.47 -7.28
N ALA A 129 1.72 -6.30 -6.88
CA ALA A 129 1.43 -5.04 -7.55
C ALA A 129 2.00 -5.00 -8.97
N PHE A 130 3.27 -5.39 -9.16
CA PHE A 130 3.93 -5.42 -10.45
C PHE A 130 3.18 -6.33 -11.41
N ALA A 131 2.92 -7.58 -11.03
CA ALA A 131 2.23 -8.54 -11.90
C ALA A 131 0.86 -8.03 -12.34
N TRP A 132 0.09 -7.45 -11.41
CA TRP A 132 -1.21 -6.87 -11.73
C TRP A 132 -1.11 -5.63 -12.64
N ARG A 133 -0.14 -4.74 -12.42
CA ARG A 133 0.08 -3.58 -13.30
C ARG A 133 0.54 -4.01 -14.67
N TYR A 134 1.50 -4.92 -14.76
CA TYR A 134 2.00 -5.44 -16.02
C TYR A 134 0.88 -6.07 -16.86
N GLU A 135 0.02 -6.88 -16.21
CA GLU A 135 -1.17 -7.45 -16.86
C GLU A 135 -2.09 -6.35 -17.41
N LYS A 136 -2.45 -5.36 -16.58
CA LYS A 136 -3.44 -4.33 -16.95
C LYS A 136 -2.94 -3.23 -17.89
N VAL A 137 -1.64 -2.95 -17.86
CA VAL A 137 -1.03 -1.83 -18.59
C VAL A 137 -0.37 -2.33 -19.87
N VAL A 138 0.39 -3.43 -19.80
CA VAL A 138 1.19 -3.92 -20.93
C VAL A 138 0.44 -4.99 -21.72
N LYS A 139 -0.07 -6.04 -21.05
CA LYS A 139 -0.67 -7.19 -21.74
C LYS A 139 -2.10 -6.93 -22.24
N SER A 140 -3.01 -6.56 -21.35
CA SER A 140 -4.41 -6.29 -21.73
C SER A 140 -4.63 -4.89 -22.27
N LYS A 141 -3.73 -3.95 -21.93
CA LYS A 141 -3.81 -2.52 -22.26
C LYS A 141 -5.08 -1.81 -21.76
N ASP A 142 -5.84 -2.43 -20.86
CA ASP A 142 -7.05 -1.84 -20.25
C ASP A 142 -6.77 -0.50 -19.54
N GLN A 143 -5.52 -0.31 -19.09
CA GLN A 143 -5.09 0.86 -18.32
C GLN A 143 -3.77 1.45 -18.82
N GLU A 144 -3.43 1.25 -20.10
CA GLU A 144 -2.19 1.71 -20.74
C GLU A 144 -1.89 3.20 -20.45
N PHE A 145 -2.89 4.07 -20.66
CA PHE A 145 -2.75 5.52 -20.49
C PHE A 145 -3.34 6.05 -19.18
N ARG A 146 -3.57 5.18 -18.18
CA ARG A 146 -4.14 5.63 -16.90
C ARG A 146 -3.18 6.53 -16.13
N PHE A 147 -1.88 6.25 -16.20
CA PHE A 147 -0.83 7.00 -15.52
C PHE A 147 0.33 7.25 -16.50
N ALA A 148 0.72 8.52 -16.64
CA ALA A 148 1.76 8.92 -17.58
C ALA A 148 3.11 8.27 -17.26
N GLY A 149 3.76 7.68 -18.28
CA GLY A 149 5.08 7.05 -18.15
C GLY A 149 5.07 5.64 -17.56
N GLU A 150 3.92 5.12 -17.12
CA GLU A 150 3.88 3.81 -16.46
C GLU A 150 4.05 2.65 -17.45
N PHE A 151 3.42 2.74 -18.63
CA PHE A 151 3.55 1.74 -19.69
C PHE A 151 5.00 1.59 -20.14
N GLU A 152 5.66 2.71 -20.44
CA GLU A 152 7.04 2.76 -20.90
C GLU A 152 8.01 2.19 -19.86
N VAL A 153 7.77 2.46 -18.57
CA VAL A 153 8.55 1.86 -17.49
C VAL A 153 8.33 0.35 -17.41
N LEU A 154 7.08 -0.12 -17.41
CA LEU A 154 6.80 -1.55 -17.31
C LEU A 154 7.39 -2.32 -18.49
N GLU A 155 7.31 -1.80 -19.71
CA GLU A 155 7.98 -2.38 -20.88
C GLU A 155 9.52 -2.32 -20.76
N LYS A 156 10.08 -1.19 -20.33
CA LYS A 156 11.54 -0.99 -20.18
C LYS A 156 12.19 -2.06 -19.31
N TYR A 157 11.57 -2.42 -18.19
CA TYR A 157 12.13 -3.41 -17.27
C TYR A 157 11.64 -4.82 -17.55
N ASN A 158 10.46 -4.99 -18.15
CA ASN A 158 9.78 -6.25 -18.49
C ASN A 158 9.43 -7.17 -17.29
N ASP A 159 10.27 -7.21 -16.26
CA ASP A 159 10.07 -7.97 -15.03
C ASP A 159 10.59 -7.21 -13.80
N LEU A 160 10.09 -7.60 -12.63
CA LEU A 160 10.43 -6.96 -11.37
C LEU A 160 11.89 -7.18 -10.94
N ASN A 161 12.52 -8.30 -11.31
CA ASN A 161 13.90 -8.59 -10.95
C ASN A 161 14.84 -7.58 -11.62
N THR A 162 14.67 -7.36 -12.92
CA THR A 162 15.45 -6.41 -13.72
C THR A 162 15.34 -4.99 -13.15
N MET A 163 14.14 -4.57 -12.72
CA MET A 163 13.94 -3.29 -12.04
C MET A 163 14.67 -3.24 -10.69
N ALA A 164 14.47 -4.25 -9.85
CA ALA A 164 15.05 -4.31 -8.51
C ALA A 164 16.59 -4.33 -8.50
N GLU A 165 17.22 -5.05 -9.43
CA GLU A 165 18.68 -5.07 -9.56
C GLU A 165 19.24 -3.71 -9.96
N ARG A 166 18.49 -2.91 -10.73
CA ARG A 166 18.90 -1.57 -11.15
C ARG A 166 18.74 -0.50 -10.07
N LEU A 167 17.98 -0.75 -9.00
CA LEU A 167 17.77 0.23 -7.92
C LEU A 167 19.07 0.64 -7.23
N ILE A 168 20.06 -0.25 -7.15
CA ILE A 168 21.32 0.01 -6.48
C ILE A 168 22.48 -0.47 -7.35
N ARG A 169 23.43 0.43 -7.65
CA ARG A 169 24.67 0.15 -8.38
C ARG A 169 25.85 0.61 -7.54
N ASP A 170 26.88 -0.22 -7.43
CA ASP A 170 28.09 0.08 -6.67
C ASP A 170 27.84 0.56 -5.22
N GLY A 171 26.77 0.04 -4.61
CA GLY A 171 26.37 0.37 -3.24
C GLY A 171 25.44 1.56 -3.09
N GLU A 172 25.25 2.36 -4.14
CA GLU A 172 24.46 3.59 -4.16
C GLU A 172 23.13 3.44 -4.91
N PHE A 173 22.14 4.25 -4.55
CA PHE A 173 20.85 4.25 -5.22
C PHE A 173 20.94 4.85 -6.63
N CYS A 174 20.40 4.14 -7.62
CA CYS A 174 20.25 4.65 -8.97
C CYS A 174 18.99 5.51 -9.07
N ILE A 175 19.16 6.82 -9.18
CA ILE A 175 18.07 7.80 -9.21
C ILE A 175 17.09 7.55 -10.36
N GLU A 176 17.59 7.18 -11.55
CA GLU A 176 16.76 6.85 -12.71
C GLU A 176 15.82 5.67 -12.40
N ALA A 177 16.36 4.59 -11.82
CA ALA A 177 15.58 3.41 -11.48
C ALA A 177 14.54 3.70 -10.38
N ILE A 178 14.88 4.55 -9.40
CA ILE A 178 13.94 5.02 -8.39
C ILE A 178 12.82 5.84 -9.04
N GLY A 179 13.18 6.80 -9.89
CA GLY A 179 12.21 7.64 -10.60
C GLY A 179 11.24 6.81 -11.42
N ASP A 180 11.74 5.81 -12.14
CA ASP A 180 10.91 4.86 -12.87
C ASP A 180 10.01 4.04 -11.95
N MET A 181 10.54 3.49 -10.87
CA MET A 181 9.76 2.72 -9.90
C MET A 181 8.61 3.55 -9.30
N LEU A 182 8.84 4.84 -9.04
CA LEU A 182 7.84 5.74 -8.47
C LEU A 182 6.77 6.21 -9.48
N LYS A 183 6.99 6.07 -10.79
CA LYS A 183 5.94 6.29 -11.82
C LYS A 183 4.84 5.24 -11.75
N ILE A 184 5.15 4.05 -11.22
CA ILE A 184 4.16 3.00 -10.98
C ILE A 184 3.41 3.33 -9.69
N VAL A 185 2.20 3.89 -9.82
CA VAL A 185 1.44 4.47 -8.69
C VAL A 185 1.24 3.51 -7.51
N HIS A 186 1.07 2.23 -7.77
CA HIS A 186 0.88 1.25 -6.68
C HIS A 186 2.15 1.05 -5.83
N PHE A 187 3.32 1.42 -6.36
CA PHE A 187 4.59 1.27 -5.66
C PHE A 187 4.84 2.46 -4.73
N SER A 188 4.37 3.66 -5.10
CA SER A 188 4.47 4.86 -4.25
C SER A 188 3.44 4.89 -3.12
N GLN A 189 2.33 4.16 -3.27
CA GLN A 189 1.33 3.91 -2.22
C GLN A 189 1.71 2.71 -1.34
N ASP A 190 2.97 2.69 -0.87
CA ASP A 190 3.57 1.64 -0.03
C ASP A 190 3.03 1.64 1.42
N ILE A 191 3.54 0.77 2.30
CA ILE A 191 3.04 0.69 3.68
C ILE A 191 3.32 1.99 4.43
N PHE A 192 4.53 2.54 4.23
CA PHE A 192 4.95 3.81 4.82
C PHE A 192 3.99 4.96 4.45
N TYR A 193 3.57 5.05 3.19
CA TYR A 193 2.61 6.06 2.72
C TYR A 193 1.32 6.10 3.55
N TYR A 194 0.77 4.93 3.89
CA TYR A 194 -0.47 4.87 4.69
C TYR A 194 -0.20 4.98 6.19
N LEU A 195 0.86 4.37 6.70
CA LEU A 195 1.02 4.21 8.15
C LEU A 195 1.80 5.34 8.80
N ASP A 196 2.74 6.01 8.13
CA ASP A 196 3.56 7.03 8.76
C ASP A 196 2.76 8.16 9.43
N PRO A 197 1.74 8.75 8.78
CA PRO A 197 0.90 9.76 9.43
C PRO A 197 0.18 9.22 10.68
N LEU A 198 -0.27 7.96 10.62
CA LEU A 198 -1.01 7.31 11.70
C LEU A 198 -0.09 6.96 12.87
N MET A 199 1.10 6.41 12.61
CA MET A 199 2.04 5.91 13.63
C MET A 199 2.58 7.02 14.54
N ARG A 200 2.57 8.28 14.09
CA ARG A 200 2.99 9.44 14.90
C ARG A 200 2.06 9.75 16.06
N SER A 201 0.82 9.27 16.04
CA SER A 201 -0.21 9.69 17.02
C SER A 201 -1.14 8.56 17.49
N VAL A 202 -1.18 7.43 16.80
CA VAL A 202 -2.04 6.30 17.19
C VAL A 202 -1.57 5.70 18.52
N ARG A 203 -2.53 5.40 19.39
CA ARG A 203 -2.27 4.70 20.65
C ARG A 203 -2.58 3.21 20.51
N PRO A 204 -1.94 2.33 21.32
CA PRO A 204 -2.22 0.89 21.32
C PRO A 204 -3.73 0.56 21.42
N ASP A 205 -4.47 1.26 22.28
CA ASP A 205 -5.89 1.01 22.48
C ASP A 205 -6.72 1.28 21.23
N GLN A 206 -6.27 2.18 20.34
CA GLN A 206 -6.98 2.53 19.11
C GLN A 206 -6.88 1.46 18.03
N ILE A 207 -5.96 0.50 18.14
CA ILE A 207 -5.82 -0.57 17.15
C ILE A 207 -6.84 -1.65 17.50
N PHE A 208 -7.88 -1.81 16.67
CA PHE A 208 -8.86 -2.88 16.81
C PHE A 208 -8.24 -4.24 16.44
N SER A 209 -7.59 -4.30 15.28
CA SER A 209 -6.85 -5.48 14.85
C SER A 209 -5.88 -5.15 13.71
N VAL A 210 -4.87 -6.01 13.54
CA VAL A 210 -3.95 -6.00 12.41
C VAL A 210 -4.00 -7.37 11.74
N PHE A 211 -4.42 -7.40 10.48
CA PHE A 211 -4.47 -8.61 9.68
C PHE A 211 -3.24 -8.69 8.79
N THR A 212 -2.86 -9.90 8.39
CA THR A 212 -1.82 -10.11 7.38
C THR A 212 -2.35 -10.94 6.22
N GLN A 213 -1.93 -10.65 4.99
CA GLN A 213 -2.34 -11.43 3.81
C GLN A 213 -2.05 -12.92 4.00
N GLU A 214 -0.95 -13.25 4.69
CA GLU A 214 -0.46 -14.61 4.91
C GLU A 214 -1.30 -15.40 5.94
N THR A 215 -2.10 -14.72 6.77
CA THR A 215 -3.00 -15.33 7.77
C THR A 215 -4.43 -14.82 7.63
N LEU A 216 -4.78 -14.24 6.48
CA LEU A 216 -5.99 -13.42 6.33
C LEU A 216 -7.28 -14.18 6.69
N GLN A 217 -7.40 -15.44 6.28
CA GLN A 217 -8.56 -16.28 6.63
C GLN A 217 -8.70 -16.47 8.13
N GLN A 218 -7.60 -16.86 8.77
CA GLN A 218 -7.55 -17.08 10.21
C GLN A 218 -7.91 -15.79 10.94
N ASP A 219 -7.37 -14.65 10.51
CA ASP A 219 -7.63 -13.34 11.11
C ASP A 219 -9.12 -12.96 10.98
N MET A 220 -9.74 -13.18 9.81
CA MET A 220 -11.17 -12.93 9.61
C MET A 220 -12.05 -13.85 10.46
N GLN A 221 -11.70 -15.13 10.56
CA GLN A 221 -12.45 -16.07 11.38
C GLN A 221 -12.38 -15.70 12.86
N GLU A 222 -11.17 -15.44 13.38
CA GLU A 222 -10.93 -15.13 14.80
C GLU A 222 -11.52 -13.78 15.20
N MET A 223 -11.33 -12.74 14.38
CA MET A 223 -11.64 -11.36 14.77
C MET A 223 -13.00 -10.88 14.27
N LEU A 224 -13.51 -11.44 13.16
CA LEU A 224 -14.78 -11.02 12.56
C LEU A 224 -15.87 -12.08 12.70
N GLY A 225 -15.53 -13.32 13.08
CA GLY A 225 -16.48 -14.43 13.12
C GLY A 225 -17.03 -14.78 11.73
N VAL A 226 -16.22 -14.56 10.68
CA VAL A 226 -16.58 -14.80 9.28
C VAL A 226 -15.68 -15.90 8.72
N ASP A 227 -16.29 -16.99 8.25
CA ASP A 227 -15.59 -18.06 7.55
C ASP A 227 -15.83 -17.89 6.04
N ASP A 228 -14.93 -17.15 5.38
CA ASP A 228 -15.06 -16.83 3.95
C ASP A 228 -14.18 -17.70 3.04
N ALA A 229 -14.38 -19.02 3.11
CA ALA A 229 -13.69 -19.96 2.24
C ALA A 229 -14.03 -19.78 0.74
N VAL A 230 -15.08 -19.02 0.41
CA VAL A 230 -15.67 -18.98 -0.95
C VAL A 230 -14.91 -18.02 -1.87
N HIS A 231 -14.29 -16.96 -1.33
CA HIS A 231 -13.68 -15.90 -2.15
C HIS A 231 -12.15 -15.95 -2.26
N MET A 232 -11.46 -16.83 -1.53
CA MET A 232 -9.99 -16.77 -1.43
C MET A 232 -9.21 -17.31 -2.65
N ASN A 233 -9.81 -18.07 -3.56
CA ASN A 233 -9.02 -18.95 -4.45
C ASN A 233 -9.11 -18.70 -5.96
N ARG A 234 -9.50 -17.51 -6.44
CA ARG A 234 -9.62 -17.28 -7.90
C ARG A 234 -8.41 -16.64 -8.60
N ASN A 235 -7.42 -16.11 -7.86
CA ASN A 235 -6.33 -15.34 -8.48
C ASN A 235 -4.92 -15.93 -8.24
N GLU A 236 -4.78 -17.04 -7.51
CA GLU A 236 -3.45 -17.64 -7.26
C GLU A 236 -2.90 -18.41 -8.48
N SER A 237 -3.76 -18.99 -9.32
CA SER A 237 -3.32 -19.81 -10.46
C SER A 237 -2.53 -19.03 -11.49
N ASP A 238 -2.89 -17.77 -11.73
CA ASP A 238 -2.35 -17.00 -12.85
C ASP A 238 -1.04 -16.26 -12.49
N LEU A 239 -0.81 -16.02 -11.20
CA LEU A 239 0.43 -15.42 -10.70
C LEU A 239 1.59 -16.43 -10.63
N ALA A 240 1.29 -17.72 -10.48
CA ALA A 240 2.30 -18.77 -10.40
C ALA A 240 3.09 -18.95 -11.71
N GLU A 241 2.49 -18.67 -12.86
CA GLU A 241 3.16 -18.80 -14.16
C GLU A 241 4.10 -17.64 -14.48
N THR A 242 3.85 -16.44 -13.94
CA THR A 242 4.74 -15.29 -14.17
C THR A 242 5.88 -15.19 -13.16
N ASN A 243 6.02 -16.16 -12.24
CA ASN A 243 7.09 -16.35 -11.26
C ASN A 243 8.32 -15.45 -11.47
N MET A 244 8.19 -14.19 -11.05
CA MET A 244 9.26 -13.19 -11.08
C MET A 244 10.22 -13.55 -9.96
N ARG A 245 11.06 -14.55 -10.22
CA ARG A 245 12.07 -15.00 -9.27
C ARG A 245 13.07 -13.88 -9.06
N LEU A 246 12.92 -13.20 -7.92
CA LEU A 246 13.87 -12.20 -7.49
C LEU A 246 15.19 -12.87 -7.09
N SER A 247 16.28 -12.43 -7.69
CA SER A 247 17.64 -12.78 -7.33
C SER A 247 17.94 -12.34 -5.89
N PRO A 248 18.96 -12.92 -5.24
CA PRO A 248 19.41 -12.45 -3.95
C PRO A 248 19.79 -10.95 -3.95
N GLN A 249 20.32 -10.44 -5.07
CA GLN A 249 20.65 -9.02 -5.22
C GLN A 249 19.38 -8.16 -5.30
N ALA A 250 18.41 -8.53 -6.13
CA ALA A 250 17.12 -7.86 -6.23
C ALA A 250 16.44 -7.76 -4.86
N ARG A 251 16.39 -8.87 -4.10
CA ARG A 251 15.80 -8.88 -2.75
C ARG A 251 16.52 -7.94 -1.79
N ARG A 252 17.86 -7.93 -1.77
CA ARG A 252 18.65 -7.00 -0.93
C ARG A 252 18.38 -5.54 -1.31
N ASN A 253 18.31 -5.24 -2.61
CA ASN A 253 18.04 -3.90 -3.10
C ASN A 253 16.64 -3.42 -2.69
N LEU A 254 15.62 -4.26 -2.89
CA LEU A 254 14.24 -3.95 -2.48
C LEU A 254 14.13 -3.79 -0.95
N LYS A 255 14.84 -4.61 -0.17
CA LYS A 255 14.83 -4.49 1.28
C LYS A 255 15.43 -3.17 1.76
N ARG A 256 16.49 -2.68 1.10
CA ARG A 256 17.03 -1.32 1.34
C ARG A 256 16.05 -0.24 0.89
N PHE A 257 15.42 -0.39 -0.28
CA PHE A 257 14.46 0.57 -0.80
C PHE A 257 13.23 0.74 0.11
N PHE A 258 12.67 -0.37 0.61
CA PHE A 258 11.52 -0.39 1.53
C PHE A 258 11.88 -0.36 3.01
N ALA A 259 13.07 0.13 3.39
CA ALA A 259 13.50 0.14 4.80
C ALA A 259 12.46 0.80 5.73
N ARG A 260 11.78 1.86 5.26
CA ARG A 260 10.74 2.57 6.01
C ARG A 260 9.44 1.76 6.17
N ASP A 261 9.04 0.97 5.19
CA ASP A 261 7.90 0.04 5.34
C ASP A 261 8.16 -0.96 6.45
N TYR A 262 9.37 -1.54 6.48
CA TYR A 262 9.77 -2.46 7.55
C TYR A 262 9.85 -1.78 8.91
N GLU A 263 10.23 -0.50 8.96
CA GLU A 263 10.17 0.29 10.20
C GLU A 263 8.73 0.51 10.67
N CYS A 264 7.80 0.89 9.78
CA CYS A 264 6.37 1.00 10.11
C CYS A 264 5.81 -0.33 10.65
N ILE A 265 6.18 -1.47 10.07
CA ILE A 265 5.77 -2.79 10.56
C ILE A 265 6.27 -3.05 11.98
N ARG A 266 7.53 -2.74 12.29
CA ARG A 266 8.09 -2.90 13.65
C ARG A 266 7.43 -1.95 14.65
N THR A 267 7.19 -0.71 14.27
CA THR A 267 6.48 0.27 15.11
C THR A 267 5.06 -0.22 15.39
N LEU A 268 4.36 -0.74 14.39
CA LEU A 268 3.03 -1.29 14.56
C LEU A 268 3.04 -2.52 15.49
N ASP A 269 4.00 -3.43 15.34
CA ASP A 269 4.18 -4.58 16.23
C ASP A 269 4.43 -4.17 17.69
N ALA A 270 5.18 -3.07 17.91
CA ALA A 270 5.40 -2.53 19.25
C ALA A 270 4.10 -1.98 19.88
N LEU A 271 3.18 -1.48 19.07
CA LEU A 271 1.87 -0.97 19.51
C LEU A 271 0.81 -2.07 19.63
N TYR A 272 0.88 -3.08 18.78
CA TYR A 272 -0.03 -4.22 18.70
C TYR A 272 0.77 -5.48 18.35
N PRO A 273 1.21 -6.28 19.34
CA PRO A 273 2.05 -7.44 19.11
C PRO A 273 1.42 -8.44 18.14
N LEU A 274 2.06 -8.64 16.98
CA LEU A 274 1.57 -9.50 15.91
C LEU A 274 1.87 -10.98 16.17
N GLY A 275 2.79 -11.27 17.09
CA GLY A 275 3.35 -12.59 17.33
C GLY A 275 4.56 -12.86 16.42
N GLN A 276 5.48 -13.69 16.92
CA GLN A 276 6.80 -13.91 16.29
C GLN A 276 6.70 -14.48 14.86
N ASP A 277 5.76 -15.40 14.64
CA ASP A 277 5.62 -16.05 13.33
C ASP A 277 5.10 -15.08 12.26
N ARG A 278 4.09 -14.26 12.57
CA ARG A 278 3.56 -13.23 11.66
C ARG A 278 4.61 -12.17 11.39
N LEU A 279 5.26 -11.65 12.43
CA LEU A 279 6.32 -10.65 12.29
C LEU A 279 7.46 -11.17 11.41
N LYS A 280 7.90 -12.41 11.63
CA LYS A 280 8.94 -13.04 10.81
C LYS A 280 8.56 -13.05 9.33
N ARG A 281 7.33 -13.46 8.98
CA ARG A 281 6.86 -13.46 7.58
C ARG A 281 6.87 -12.06 6.96
N LEU A 282 6.45 -11.05 7.72
CA LEU A 282 6.44 -9.66 7.26
C LEU A 282 7.85 -9.06 7.08
N LEU A 283 8.86 -9.55 7.81
CA LEU A 283 10.22 -8.99 7.83
C LEU A 283 11.27 -9.78 7.01
N LEU A 284 10.95 -10.99 6.54
CA LEU A 284 11.86 -11.80 5.70
C LEU A 284 12.09 -11.14 4.34
#